data_AF-A0A1N6KLK2-F1
#
_entry.id   AF-A0A1N6KLK2-F1
#
_cell.length_a   1.000
_cell.length_b   1.000
_cell.length_c   1.000
_cell.angle_alpha   90.00
_cell.angle_beta   90.00
_cell.angle_gamma   90.00
#
_symmetry.space_group_name_H-M   'P 1'
#
loop_
_entity.id
_entity.type
_entity.pdbx_description
1 polymer ?
#
loop_
_entity_poly.entity_id
_entity_poly.type
_entity_poly.pdbx_seq_one_letter_code
_entity_poly.pdbx_strand_id
1 'polypeptide(L)'
;MTTEPQVRVARPSSRARVRYNAGMKLVRRAHMYVGLFLVPFVLLYGLTAFLFNHPDWFSDRSVRLITAEDAAGTALGSFPTADELSAQVIQAINQGGTHRVSLSKAQAPAYSRDLALTAKGSGAEQVIFLELAGRTGTVRSAPAATKPVSKPAWARESVRLDSPPAEAARTAVAAILTKWGGGEPPEEVKVRTPPELIFAVESEGRTWRASYQLQTEALTVRPWGPDLSTRRFLTAMHLACRYPSQINVPWCWAAIVDTMAVAMVFWGFSGLFMWWQMKSLRRLGAIVLAASLIGSILVAIGMHGILGR
;
A
#
# COMPACT_ATOMS: atom_id res chain seq x y z
N MET A 1 72.23 -45.36 -10.63
CA MET A 1 70.91 -45.01 -11.22
C MET A 1 69.84 -45.76 -10.45
N THR A 2 69.24 -45.11 -9.45
CA THR A 2 68.11 -45.65 -8.68
C THR A 2 66.90 -44.81 -9.01
N THR A 3 66.01 -45.33 -9.83
CA THR A 3 64.71 -44.76 -10.15
C THR A 3 63.75 -45.09 -9.02
N GLU A 4 63.42 -44.10 -8.17
CA GLU A 4 62.30 -44.20 -7.25
C GLU A 4 60.97 -44.25 -8.02
N PRO A 5 60.04 -45.15 -7.67
CA PRO A 5 58.70 -45.13 -8.23
C PRO A 5 57.90 -44.01 -7.56
N GLN A 6 57.57 -42.97 -8.34
CA GLN A 6 56.59 -41.94 -7.94
C GLN A 6 55.22 -42.59 -7.72
N VAL A 7 54.87 -42.87 -6.45
CA VAL A 7 53.53 -43.30 -6.06
C VAL A 7 52.58 -42.11 -6.23
N ARG A 8 51.91 -42.07 -7.39
CA ARG A 8 50.85 -41.09 -7.67
C ARG A 8 49.62 -41.46 -6.84
N VAL A 9 49.53 -40.90 -5.62
CA VAL A 9 48.36 -41.04 -4.74
C VAL A 9 47.15 -40.38 -5.40
N ALA A 10 46.30 -41.18 -6.05
CA ALA A 10 45.00 -40.74 -6.54
C ALA A 10 44.11 -40.40 -5.33
N ARG A 11 43.94 -39.10 -5.04
CA ARG A 11 42.99 -38.64 -4.03
C ARG A 11 41.57 -38.93 -4.53
N PRO A 12 40.78 -39.80 -3.86
CA PRO A 12 39.39 -39.99 -4.27
C PRO A 12 38.65 -38.70 -3.98
N SER A 13 38.24 -37.97 -5.01
CA SER A 13 37.25 -36.91 -4.82
C SER A 13 35.97 -37.61 -4.39
N SER A 14 35.61 -37.50 -3.11
CA SER A 14 34.44 -38.18 -2.57
C SER A 14 33.22 -37.82 -3.44
N ARG A 15 32.44 -38.82 -3.86
CA ARG A 15 31.22 -38.62 -4.68
C ARG A 15 30.32 -37.52 -4.11
N ALA A 16 30.35 -37.33 -2.79
CA ALA A 16 29.70 -36.23 -2.07
C ALA A 16 30.13 -34.83 -2.54
N ARG A 17 31.43 -34.56 -2.76
CA ARG A 17 31.92 -33.27 -3.26
C ARG A 17 31.46 -32.99 -4.69
N VAL A 18 31.39 -34.03 -5.53
CA VAL A 18 30.87 -33.92 -6.91
C VAL A 18 29.37 -33.59 -6.89
N ARG A 19 28.58 -34.32 -6.09
CA ARG A 19 27.14 -34.06 -5.90
C ARG A 19 26.87 -32.67 -5.33
N TYR A 20 27.65 -32.24 -4.34
CA TYR A 20 27.58 -30.88 -3.79
C TYR A 20 27.83 -29.82 -4.85
N ASN A 21 28.90 -29.96 -5.64
CA ASN A 21 29.22 -29.01 -6.72
C ASN A 21 28.13 -28.96 -7.80
N ALA A 22 27.54 -30.11 -8.15
CA ALA A 22 26.42 -30.19 -9.08
C ALA A 22 25.16 -29.50 -8.53
N GLY A 23 24.80 -29.77 -7.27
CA GLY A 23 23.70 -29.08 -6.58
C GLY A 23 23.92 -27.57 -6.51
N MET A 24 25.14 -27.12 -6.25
CA MET A 24 25.47 -25.70 -6.23
C MET A 24 25.36 -25.02 -7.59
N LYS A 25 25.68 -25.73 -8.68
CA LYS A 25 25.44 -25.20 -10.03
C LYS A 25 23.94 -25.04 -10.29
N LEU A 26 23.11 -26.00 -9.83
CA LEU A 26 21.67 -25.89 -9.94
C LEU A 26 21.11 -24.71 -9.15
N VAL A 27 21.51 -24.53 -7.89
CA VAL A 27 21.07 -23.40 -7.06
C VAL A 27 21.43 -22.06 -7.70
N ARG A 28 22.66 -21.92 -8.23
CA ARG A 28 23.07 -20.70 -8.95
C ARG A 28 22.21 -20.42 -10.18
N ARG A 29 21.93 -21.44 -10.98
CA ARG A 29 21.07 -21.31 -12.17
C ARG A 29 19.64 -20.95 -11.79
N ALA A 30 19.07 -21.65 -10.80
CA ALA A 30 17.74 -21.37 -10.29
C ALA A 30 17.64 -19.94 -9.74
N HIS A 31 18.61 -19.50 -8.92
CA HIS A 31 18.67 -18.13 -8.42
C HIS A 31 18.70 -17.10 -9.56
N MET A 32 19.54 -17.33 -10.57
CA MET A 32 19.68 -16.43 -11.71
C MET A 32 18.38 -16.34 -12.54
N TYR A 33 17.76 -17.48 -12.87
CA TYR A 33 16.52 -17.48 -13.66
C TYR A 33 15.33 -16.94 -12.88
N VAL A 34 15.22 -17.26 -11.58
CA VAL A 34 14.21 -16.65 -10.71
C VAL A 34 14.43 -15.14 -10.59
N GLY A 35 15.68 -14.70 -10.45
CA GLY A 35 16.03 -13.28 -10.46
C GLY A 35 15.61 -12.60 -11.76
N LEU A 36 15.89 -13.22 -12.92
CA LEU A 36 15.51 -12.69 -14.23
C LEU A 36 13.99 -12.61 -14.41
N PHE A 37 13.26 -13.63 -13.95
CA PHE A 37 11.80 -13.61 -13.89
C PHE A 37 11.27 -12.45 -13.02
N LEU A 38 11.91 -12.20 -11.89
CA LEU A 38 11.52 -11.14 -10.96
C LEU A 38 11.78 -9.71 -11.47
N VAL A 39 12.74 -9.50 -12.39
CA VAL A 39 13.16 -8.16 -12.85
C VAL A 39 12.00 -7.22 -13.20
N PRO A 40 11.11 -7.53 -14.16
CA PRO A 40 10.04 -6.60 -14.55
C PRO A 40 9.11 -6.28 -13.38
N PHE A 41 8.87 -7.25 -12.49
CA PHE A 41 7.94 -7.08 -11.39
C PHE A 41 8.54 -6.32 -10.20
N VAL A 42 9.81 -6.58 -9.85
CA VAL A 42 10.53 -5.81 -8.83
C VAL A 42 10.67 -4.35 -9.26
N LEU A 43 10.96 -4.09 -10.54
CA LEU A 43 11.00 -2.73 -11.06
C LEU A 43 9.62 -2.06 -10.99
N LEU A 44 8.57 -2.78 -11.40
CA LEU A 44 7.20 -2.28 -11.30
C LEU A 44 6.81 -1.98 -9.85
N TYR A 45 6.96 -2.93 -8.94
CA TYR A 45 6.60 -2.77 -7.52
C TYR A 45 7.47 -1.74 -6.83
N GLY A 46 8.77 -1.67 -7.14
CA GLY A 46 9.68 -0.66 -6.60
C GLY A 46 9.31 0.75 -7.05
N LEU A 47 9.04 0.93 -8.36
CA LEU A 47 8.59 2.21 -8.89
C LEU A 47 7.25 2.62 -8.29
N THR A 48 6.29 1.70 -8.25
CA THR A 48 4.95 2.01 -7.74
C THR A 48 4.93 2.23 -6.22
N ALA A 49 5.75 1.52 -5.44
CA ALA A 49 5.94 1.78 -4.02
C ALA A 49 6.54 3.19 -3.79
N PHE A 50 7.49 3.58 -4.63
CA PHE A 50 8.11 4.91 -4.57
C PHE A 50 7.09 6.04 -4.79
N LEU A 51 6.06 5.83 -5.63
CA LEU A 51 4.98 6.81 -5.88
C LEU A 51 4.06 7.05 -4.68
N PHE A 52 4.06 6.19 -3.65
CA PHE A 52 3.34 6.46 -2.40
C PHE A 52 4.02 7.55 -1.59
N ASN A 53 5.35 7.60 -1.60
CA ASN A 53 6.13 8.62 -0.88
C ASN A 53 6.36 9.89 -1.71
N HIS A 54 6.18 9.82 -3.04
CA HIS A 54 6.41 10.94 -3.96
C HIS A 54 5.11 11.27 -4.68
N PRO A 55 4.17 11.96 -4.03
CA PRO A 55 2.82 12.09 -4.53
C PRO A 55 2.71 13.00 -5.76
N ASP A 56 3.76 13.75 -6.09
CA ASP A 56 3.82 14.70 -7.21
C ASP A 56 4.41 14.09 -8.49
N TRP A 57 5.02 12.92 -8.41
CA TRP A 57 5.56 12.23 -9.58
C TRP A 57 4.43 11.59 -10.40
N PHE A 58 4.46 11.78 -11.73
CA PHE A 58 3.39 11.38 -12.66
C PHE A 58 2.00 11.93 -12.29
N SER A 59 1.97 13.05 -11.55
CA SER A 59 0.74 13.70 -11.12
C SER A 59 0.24 14.67 -12.19
N ASP A 60 -1.07 14.68 -12.43
CA ASP A 60 -1.73 15.68 -13.28
C ASP A 60 -2.02 17.00 -12.53
N ARG A 61 -1.29 17.25 -11.44
CA ARG A 61 -1.51 18.36 -10.51
C ARG A 61 -0.31 19.29 -10.52
N SER A 62 -0.56 20.59 -10.48
CA SER A 62 0.50 21.57 -10.24
C SER A 62 0.77 21.70 -8.74
N VAL A 63 2.04 21.84 -8.38
CA VAL A 63 2.50 22.03 -7.00
C VAL A 63 3.12 23.41 -6.90
N ARG A 64 2.66 24.20 -5.93
CA ARG A 64 3.24 25.50 -5.60
C ARG A 64 3.65 25.49 -4.13
N LEU A 65 4.85 25.98 -3.84
CA LEU A 65 5.34 26.13 -2.47
C LEU A 65 4.74 27.39 -1.83
N ILE A 66 4.40 27.30 -0.54
CA ILE A 66 4.13 28.44 0.35
C ILE A 66 5.42 28.65 1.13
N THR A 67 6.05 29.79 0.91
CA THR A 67 7.28 30.20 1.58
C THR A 67 6.96 30.96 2.87
N ALA A 68 7.98 31.18 3.71
CA ALA A 68 7.83 32.04 4.88
C ALA A 68 7.48 33.49 4.51
N GLU A 69 7.87 33.94 3.31
CA GLU A 69 7.49 35.25 2.76
C GLU A 69 5.99 35.30 2.44
N ASP A 70 5.44 34.24 1.84
CA ASP A 70 4.00 34.13 1.58
C ASP A 70 3.18 34.08 2.90
N ALA A 71 3.76 33.52 3.96
CA ALA A 71 3.14 33.46 5.29
C ALA A 71 3.23 34.80 6.05
N ALA A 72 4.19 35.67 5.71
CA ALA A 72 4.39 36.95 6.37
C ALA A 72 3.16 37.86 6.22
N GLY A 73 2.73 38.48 7.31
CA GLY A 73 1.52 39.32 7.32
C GLY A 73 0.20 38.56 7.30
N THR A 74 0.22 37.23 7.34
CA THR A 74 -0.98 36.37 7.49
C THR A 74 -1.04 35.74 8.89
N ALA A 75 -2.19 35.17 9.25
CA ALA A 75 -2.34 34.40 10.50
C ALA A 75 -1.45 33.13 10.55
N LEU A 76 -0.94 32.66 9.41
CA LEU A 76 0.02 31.56 9.37
C LEU A 76 1.41 32.01 9.86
N GLY A 77 1.80 33.25 9.55
CA GLY A 77 3.09 33.82 9.97
C GLY A 77 3.21 34.00 11.49
N SER A 78 2.08 34.16 12.19
CA SER A 78 1.99 34.24 13.65
C SER A 78 1.42 32.97 14.30
N PHE A 79 1.34 31.87 13.56
CA PHE A 79 0.80 30.62 14.10
C PHE A 79 1.66 30.10 15.28
N PRO A 80 1.03 29.66 16.39
CA PRO A 80 1.75 29.27 17.60
C PRO A 80 2.60 28.03 17.37
N THR A 81 3.78 28.02 17.98
CA THR A 81 4.63 26.82 18.05
C THR A 81 3.96 25.74 18.92
N ALA A 82 4.39 24.48 18.77
CA ALA A 82 3.83 23.39 19.57
C ALA A 82 4.02 23.62 21.08
N ASP A 83 5.14 24.22 21.47
CA ASP A 83 5.42 24.59 22.86
C ASP A 83 4.47 25.69 23.36
N GLU A 84 4.28 26.76 22.59
CA GLU A 84 3.36 27.85 22.92
C GLU A 84 1.91 27.36 23.03
N LEU A 85 1.44 26.57 22.06
CA LEU A 85 0.07 26.06 22.05
C LEU A 85 -0.15 25.06 23.18
N SER A 86 0.81 24.17 23.46
CA SER A 86 0.68 23.22 24.56
C SER A 86 0.67 23.91 25.94
N ALA A 87 1.46 24.98 26.11
CA ALA A 87 1.43 25.80 27.33
C ALA A 87 0.05 26.48 27.50
N GLN A 88 -0.51 27.05 26.43
CA GLN A 88 -1.86 27.63 26.45
C GLN A 88 -2.94 26.60 26.81
N VAL A 89 -2.86 25.38 26.24
CA VAL A 89 -3.78 24.28 26.55
C VAL A 89 -3.68 23.86 28.02
N ILE A 90 -2.47 23.68 28.56
CA ILE A 90 -2.25 23.34 29.98
C ILE A 90 -2.74 24.45 30.90
N GLN A 91 -2.50 25.72 30.53
CA GLN A 91 -3.01 26.87 31.28
C GLN A 91 -4.54 26.85 31.32
N ALA A 92 -5.21 26.61 30.19
CA ALA A 92 -6.66 26.52 30.10
C ALA A 92 -7.23 25.35 30.93
N ILE A 93 -6.59 24.18 30.89
CA ILE A 93 -6.98 23.01 31.71
C ILE A 93 -6.89 23.36 33.21
N ASN A 94 -5.79 23.99 33.63
CA ASN A 94 -5.56 24.35 35.03
C ASN A 94 -6.48 25.48 35.54
N GLN A 95 -7.10 26.26 34.65
CA GLN A 95 -8.08 27.28 35.03
C GLN A 95 -9.44 26.68 35.40
N GLY A 96 -9.82 25.54 34.82
CA GLY A 96 -11.12 24.89 35.03
C GLY A 96 -11.10 23.64 35.92
N GLY A 97 -9.93 23.13 36.30
CA GLY A 97 -9.77 21.86 37.00
C GLY A 97 -9.43 21.97 38.49
N THR A 98 -9.84 20.96 39.26
CA THR A 98 -9.41 20.76 40.66
C THR A 98 -8.00 20.16 40.77
N HIS A 99 -7.49 19.55 39.70
CA HIS A 99 -6.18 18.93 39.65
C HIS A 99 -5.22 19.72 38.76
N ARG A 100 -3.99 19.94 39.24
CA ARG A 100 -2.93 20.59 38.46
C ARG A 100 -2.26 19.60 37.53
N VAL A 101 -2.26 19.92 36.24
CA VAL A 101 -1.60 19.16 35.19
C VAL A 101 -0.39 19.96 34.68
N SER A 102 0.70 19.28 34.34
CA SER A 102 1.90 19.85 33.75
C SER A 102 2.40 19.01 32.58
N LEU A 103 3.18 19.63 31.69
CA LEU A 103 3.83 18.91 30.59
C LEU A 103 4.86 17.93 31.13
N SER A 104 4.76 16.68 30.68
CA SER A 104 5.75 15.65 30.99
C SER A 104 7.00 15.82 30.13
N LYS A 105 8.19 15.64 30.72
CA LYS A 105 9.47 15.58 29.98
C LYS A 105 9.61 14.31 29.13
N ALA A 106 8.69 13.36 29.26
CA ALA A 106 8.70 12.13 28.47
C ALA A 106 8.59 12.40 26.96
N GLN A 107 7.96 13.51 26.56
CA GLN A 107 7.83 13.89 25.16
C GLN A 107 7.71 15.41 24.99
N ALA A 108 8.55 15.98 24.12
CA ALA A 108 8.40 17.37 23.72
C ALA A 108 7.12 17.58 22.89
N PRO A 109 6.38 18.68 23.09
CA PRO A 109 5.26 19.06 22.24
C PRO A 109 5.67 19.12 20.77
N ALA A 110 4.88 18.48 19.91
CA ALA A 110 5.09 18.51 18.47
C ALA A 110 3.76 18.34 17.75
N TYR A 111 3.59 19.00 16.60
CA TYR A 111 2.51 18.67 15.69
C TYR A 111 2.78 17.31 15.05
N SER A 112 1.81 16.40 15.11
CA SER A 112 1.99 15.02 14.64
C SER A 112 1.98 14.90 13.12
N ARG A 113 1.41 15.88 12.41
CA ARG A 113 1.26 15.93 10.96
C ARG A 113 1.09 17.37 10.49
N ASP A 114 1.30 17.56 9.20
CA ASP A 114 0.95 18.80 8.51
C ASP A 114 -0.56 19.04 8.56
N LEU A 115 -0.94 20.32 8.63
CA LEU A 115 -2.34 20.72 8.53
C LEU A 115 -2.76 20.64 7.06
N ALA A 116 -3.64 19.69 6.75
CA ALA A 116 -4.22 19.53 5.42
C ALA A 116 -5.56 20.28 5.32
N LEU A 117 -5.65 21.23 4.40
CA LEU A 117 -6.85 22.02 4.10
C LEU A 117 -7.27 21.79 2.66
N THR A 118 -8.57 21.93 2.36
CA THR A 118 -9.09 21.87 1.00
C THR A 118 -9.82 23.17 0.67
N ALA A 119 -9.46 23.80 -0.44
CA ALA A 119 -10.13 24.97 -0.98
C ALA A 119 -10.73 24.65 -2.35
N LYS A 120 -12.02 24.93 -2.51
CA LYS A 120 -12.75 24.77 -3.78
C LYS A 120 -12.96 26.14 -4.41
N GLY A 121 -12.26 26.43 -5.51
CA GLY A 121 -12.38 27.67 -6.28
C GLY A 121 -13.08 27.46 -7.62
N SER A 122 -13.30 28.55 -8.37
CA SER A 122 -14.01 28.61 -9.66
C SER A 122 -13.30 27.93 -10.84
N GLY A 123 -12.76 26.72 -10.65
CA GLY A 123 -12.08 25.96 -11.70
C GLY A 123 -10.97 25.01 -11.23
N ALA A 124 -10.69 24.94 -9.92
CA ALA A 124 -9.72 24.00 -9.36
C ALA A 124 -10.07 23.60 -7.93
N GLU A 125 -9.82 22.34 -7.59
CA GLU A 125 -9.77 21.88 -6.21
C GLU A 125 -8.31 21.91 -5.75
N GLN A 126 -8.06 22.65 -4.70
CA GLN A 126 -6.74 22.85 -4.13
C GLN A 126 -6.66 22.14 -2.78
N VAL A 127 -5.63 21.32 -2.61
CA VAL A 127 -5.28 20.73 -1.32
C VAL A 127 -4.01 21.42 -0.83
N ILE A 128 -4.09 22.03 0.34
CA ILE A 128 -3.01 22.79 0.95
C ILE A 128 -2.48 21.98 2.15
N PHE A 129 -1.18 21.71 2.16
CA PHE A 129 -0.49 21.11 3.31
C PHE A 129 0.38 22.18 3.95
N LEU A 130 0.13 22.49 5.22
CA LEU A 130 0.89 23.49 5.98
C LEU A 130 1.74 22.81 7.05
N GLU A 131 3.04 23.05 6.99
CA GLU A 131 3.98 22.69 8.05
C GLU A 131 3.91 23.78 9.12
N LEU A 132 3.16 23.53 10.20
CA LEU A 132 2.86 24.55 11.22
C LEU A 132 4.11 25.01 12.00
N ALA A 133 5.13 24.15 12.13
CA ALA A 133 6.37 24.49 12.80
C ALA A 133 7.25 25.42 11.94
N GLY A 134 7.39 25.12 10.65
CA GLY A 134 8.16 25.91 9.68
C GLY A 134 7.39 27.11 9.10
N ARG A 135 6.06 27.17 9.31
CA ARG A 135 5.14 28.17 8.71
C ARG A 135 5.22 28.21 7.19
N THR A 136 5.50 27.06 6.60
CA THR A 136 5.66 26.82 5.17
C THR A 136 4.58 25.85 4.72
N GLY A 137 4.49 25.58 3.44
CA GLY A 137 3.56 24.58 2.95
C GLY A 137 3.63 24.31 1.47
N THR A 138 2.72 23.48 1.01
CA THR A 138 2.53 23.17 -0.41
C THR A 138 1.06 23.29 -0.78
N VAL A 139 0.78 23.93 -1.90
CA VAL A 139 -0.53 23.97 -2.54
C VAL A 139 -0.49 23.03 -3.73
N ARG A 140 -1.35 22.02 -3.70
CA ARG A 140 -1.50 21.05 -4.77
C ARG A 140 -2.82 21.33 -5.47
N SER A 141 -2.75 21.81 -6.70
CA SER A 141 -3.93 22.15 -7.49
C SER A 141 -4.21 21.04 -8.48
N ALA A 142 -5.38 20.41 -8.37
CA ALA A 142 -5.91 19.60 -9.45
C ALA A 142 -6.74 20.50 -10.36
N PRO A 143 -6.61 20.41 -11.70
CA PRO A 143 -7.62 21.00 -12.57
C PRO A 143 -8.99 20.49 -12.11
N ALA A 144 -9.99 21.37 -11.98
CA ALA A 144 -11.33 20.91 -11.66
C ALA A 144 -11.65 19.81 -12.68
N ALA A 145 -12.07 18.64 -12.17
CA ALA A 145 -12.48 17.53 -13.02
C ALA A 145 -13.30 18.12 -14.15
N THR A 146 -12.90 17.86 -15.41
CA THR A 146 -13.67 18.25 -16.60
C THR A 146 -15.12 17.99 -16.24
N LYS A 147 -15.95 19.05 -16.22
CA LYS A 147 -17.31 19.03 -15.62
C LYS A 147 -17.88 17.63 -15.82
N PRO A 148 -18.20 16.89 -14.74
CA PRO A 148 -18.62 15.49 -14.89
C PRO A 148 -19.65 15.47 -15.99
N VAL A 149 -19.38 14.66 -17.04
CA VAL A 149 -20.33 14.50 -18.15
C VAL A 149 -21.68 14.35 -17.48
N SER A 150 -22.58 15.29 -17.76
CA SER A 150 -23.87 15.40 -17.08
C SER A 150 -24.44 14.00 -16.98
N LYS A 151 -24.65 13.52 -15.75
CA LYS A 151 -25.13 12.16 -15.54
C LYS A 151 -26.38 11.97 -16.41
N PRO A 152 -26.50 10.85 -17.14
CA PRO A 152 -27.67 10.67 -17.99
C PRO A 152 -28.91 10.65 -17.10
N ALA A 153 -30.05 11.10 -17.63
CA ALA A 153 -31.26 11.31 -16.82
C ALA A 153 -31.77 10.04 -16.10
N TRP A 154 -31.41 8.85 -16.63
CA TRP A 154 -31.74 7.56 -16.02
C TRP A 154 -30.81 7.15 -14.86
N ALA A 155 -29.66 7.80 -14.69
CA ALA A 155 -28.69 7.50 -13.62
C ALA A 155 -29.18 8.05 -12.27
N ARG A 156 -30.20 7.39 -11.72
CA ARG A 156 -30.72 7.64 -10.37
C ARG A 156 -29.68 7.24 -9.33
N GLU A 157 -29.69 7.92 -8.18
CA GLU A 157 -28.74 7.68 -7.09
C GLU A 157 -28.96 6.32 -6.42
N SER A 158 -30.20 5.85 -6.35
CA SER A 158 -30.56 4.51 -5.92
C SER A 158 -31.59 3.88 -6.87
N VAL A 159 -31.44 2.58 -7.10
CA VAL A 159 -32.38 1.77 -7.88
C VAL A 159 -32.86 0.63 -7.00
N ARG A 160 -34.02 0.83 -6.38
CA ARG A 160 -34.62 -0.21 -5.53
C ARG A 160 -35.20 -1.31 -6.40
N LEU A 161 -34.88 -2.55 -6.05
CA LEU A 161 -35.42 -3.73 -6.69
C LEU A 161 -36.53 -4.31 -5.81
N ASP A 162 -37.59 -4.82 -6.43
CA ASP A 162 -38.72 -5.45 -5.70
C ASP A 162 -38.27 -6.62 -4.83
N SER A 163 -37.15 -7.26 -5.20
CA SER A 163 -36.49 -8.33 -4.45
C SER A 163 -35.01 -8.02 -4.28
N PRO A 164 -34.60 -7.41 -3.15
CA PRO A 164 -33.21 -7.06 -2.88
C PRO A 164 -32.32 -8.32 -2.85
N PRO A 165 -31.31 -8.42 -3.74
CA PRO A 165 -30.45 -9.60 -3.83
C PRO A 165 -29.68 -9.89 -2.53
N ALA A 166 -29.32 -8.84 -1.77
CA ALA A 166 -28.62 -8.99 -0.49
C ALA A 166 -29.48 -9.69 0.56
N GLU A 167 -30.77 -9.36 0.66
CA GLU A 167 -31.69 -9.98 1.61
C GLU A 167 -32.02 -11.43 1.21
N ALA A 168 -32.18 -11.67 -0.10
CA ALA A 168 -32.30 -13.03 -0.62
C ALA A 168 -31.06 -13.88 -0.27
N ALA A 169 -29.85 -13.32 -0.39
CA ALA A 169 -28.61 -14.00 -0.02
C ALA A 169 -28.52 -14.28 1.49
N ARG A 170 -28.86 -13.30 2.35
CA ARG A 170 -28.87 -13.50 3.82
C ARG A 170 -29.82 -14.63 4.22
N THR A 171 -31.03 -14.60 3.68
CA THR A 171 -32.07 -15.61 3.95
C THR A 171 -31.62 -16.99 3.48
N ALA A 172 -31.04 -17.08 2.27
CA ALA A 172 -30.51 -18.33 1.74
C ALA A 172 -29.36 -18.87 2.60
N VAL A 173 -28.42 -18.03 3.03
CA VAL A 173 -27.30 -18.43 3.88
C VAL A 173 -27.79 -18.90 5.26
N ALA A 174 -28.73 -18.20 5.88
CA ALA A 174 -29.33 -18.62 7.15
C ALA A 174 -29.96 -20.02 7.02
N ALA A 175 -30.74 -20.25 5.95
CA ALA A 175 -31.36 -21.55 5.69
C ALA A 175 -30.33 -22.67 5.42
N ILE A 176 -29.26 -22.37 4.68
CA ILE A 176 -28.16 -23.32 4.43
C ILE A 176 -27.46 -23.70 5.74
N LEU A 177 -27.18 -22.72 6.60
CA LEU A 177 -26.52 -22.95 7.89
C LEU A 177 -27.40 -23.77 8.84
N THR A 178 -28.70 -23.49 8.91
CA THR A 178 -29.66 -24.33 9.65
C THR A 178 -29.66 -25.77 9.14
N LYS A 179 -29.63 -25.96 7.80
CA LYS A 179 -29.58 -27.29 7.19
C LYS A 179 -28.28 -28.05 7.49
N TRP A 180 -27.14 -27.36 7.55
CA TRP A 180 -25.84 -27.98 7.83
C TRP A 180 -25.62 -28.26 9.32
N GLY A 181 -26.19 -27.45 10.20
CA GLY A 181 -25.97 -27.52 11.66
C GLY A 181 -27.04 -28.26 12.47
N GLY A 182 -28.20 -28.60 11.89
CA GLY A 182 -29.28 -29.30 12.60
C GLY A 182 -29.85 -28.55 13.83
N GLY A 183 -29.55 -27.25 13.98
CA GLY A 183 -29.87 -26.44 15.15
C GLY A 183 -30.42 -25.05 14.79
N GLU A 184 -30.52 -24.17 15.80
CA GLU A 184 -31.13 -22.83 15.69
C GLU A 184 -30.49 -21.96 14.59
N PRO A 185 -31.29 -21.13 13.89
CA PRO A 185 -30.78 -20.24 12.87
C PRO A 185 -29.81 -19.21 13.46
N PRO A 186 -28.78 -18.78 12.68
CA PRO A 186 -27.87 -17.74 13.13
C PRO A 186 -28.63 -16.44 13.45
N GLU A 187 -28.34 -15.85 14.60
CA GLU A 187 -29.00 -14.64 15.11
C GLU A 187 -28.89 -13.45 14.14
N GLU A 188 -27.78 -13.34 13.41
CA GLU A 188 -27.62 -12.32 12.38
C GLU A 188 -26.62 -12.76 11.27
N VAL A 189 -27.01 -12.60 10.00
CA VAL A 189 -26.11 -12.78 8.85
C VAL A 189 -25.73 -11.41 8.29
N LYS A 190 -24.48 -10.99 8.52
CA LYS A 190 -23.95 -9.69 8.03
C LYS A 190 -23.19 -9.85 6.72
N VAL A 191 -23.49 -8.99 5.75
CA VAL A 191 -22.67 -8.83 4.55
C VAL A 191 -21.44 -7.99 4.91
N ARG A 192 -20.26 -8.61 4.96
CA ARG A 192 -18.98 -7.91 5.26
C ARG A 192 -18.37 -7.22 4.05
N THR A 193 -18.56 -7.77 2.87
CA THR A 193 -18.00 -7.23 1.63
C THR A 193 -19.04 -7.40 0.53
N PRO A 194 -19.91 -6.38 0.33
CA PRO A 194 -20.93 -6.47 -0.69
C PRO A 194 -20.28 -6.50 -2.07
N PRO A 195 -20.65 -7.44 -2.95
CA PRO A 195 -20.22 -7.40 -4.34
C PRO A 195 -20.87 -6.22 -5.07
N GLU A 196 -20.20 -5.80 -6.13
CA GLU A 196 -20.68 -4.77 -7.03
C GLU A 196 -20.94 -5.40 -8.40
N LEU A 197 -22.14 -5.18 -8.96
CA LEU A 197 -22.49 -5.62 -10.29
C LEU A 197 -22.09 -4.54 -11.29
N ILE A 198 -21.13 -4.86 -12.16
CA ILE A 198 -20.60 -3.95 -13.17
C ILE A 198 -21.08 -4.39 -14.55
N PHE A 199 -21.71 -3.50 -15.30
CA PHE A 199 -22.23 -3.79 -16.64
C PHE A 199 -22.17 -2.55 -17.54
N ALA A 200 -22.26 -2.77 -18.86
CA ALA A 200 -22.33 -1.70 -19.85
C ALA A 200 -23.79 -1.36 -20.14
N VAL A 201 -24.08 -0.06 -20.28
CA VAL A 201 -25.39 0.46 -20.66
C VAL A 201 -25.19 1.39 -21.85
N GLU A 202 -25.98 1.20 -22.90
CA GLU A 202 -26.02 2.12 -24.03
C GLU A 202 -27.18 3.09 -23.86
N SER A 203 -26.91 4.39 -24.01
CA SER A 203 -27.91 5.45 -23.89
C SER A 203 -27.50 6.62 -24.76
N GLU A 204 -28.42 7.11 -25.61
CA GLU A 204 -28.21 8.28 -26.46
C GLU A 204 -26.95 8.17 -27.35
N GLY A 205 -26.67 6.97 -27.88
CA GLY A 205 -25.48 6.71 -28.72
C GLY A 205 -24.15 6.71 -27.96
N ARG A 206 -24.17 6.70 -26.62
CA ARG A 206 -22.97 6.60 -25.77
C ARG A 206 -23.03 5.37 -24.88
N THR A 207 -21.89 4.72 -24.71
CA THR A 207 -21.72 3.61 -23.77
C THR A 207 -21.30 4.13 -22.40
N TRP A 208 -21.95 3.60 -21.36
CA TRP A 208 -21.72 3.92 -19.96
C TRP A 208 -21.35 2.64 -19.21
N ARG A 209 -20.49 2.76 -18.20
CA ARG A 209 -20.26 1.70 -17.20
C ARG A 209 -21.14 1.98 -16.00
N ALA A 210 -22.10 1.09 -15.77
CA ALA A 210 -22.97 1.09 -14.61
C ALA A 210 -22.42 0.15 -13.54
N SER A 211 -22.51 0.59 -12.30
CA SER A 211 -22.00 -0.08 -11.11
C SER A 211 -23.11 -0.08 -10.06
N TYR A 212 -23.67 -1.25 -9.79
CA TYR A 212 -24.78 -1.43 -8.86
C TYR A 212 -24.31 -2.15 -7.60
N GLN A 213 -24.43 -1.48 -6.46
CA GLN A 213 -24.00 -2.03 -5.17
C GLN A 213 -25.13 -2.80 -4.49
N LEU A 214 -24.94 -4.10 -4.29
CA LEU A 214 -26.03 -5.01 -3.89
C LEU A 214 -26.64 -4.72 -2.52
N GLN A 215 -25.91 -4.05 -1.63
CA GLN A 215 -26.35 -3.79 -0.25
C GLN A 215 -27.00 -2.41 -0.07
N THR A 216 -26.47 -1.38 -0.73
CA THR A 216 -26.96 0.00 -0.61
C THR A 216 -27.93 0.36 -1.73
N GLU A 217 -28.05 -0.50 -2.74
CA GLU A 217 -28.83 -0.28 -3.96
C GLU A 217 -28.41 0.99 -4.72
N ALA A 218 -27.20 1.46 -4.43
CA ALA A 218 -26.62 2.63 -5.05
C ALA A 218 -26.19 2.29 -6.47
N LEU A 219 -26.58 3.15 -7.42
CA LEU A 219 -26.19 3.03 -8.83
C LEU A 219 -25.19 4.13 -9.15
N THR A 220 -23.94 3.75 -9.42
CA THR A 220 -22.91 4.66 -9.92
C THR A 220 -22.75 4.46 -11.42
N VAL A 221 -22.84 5.55 -12.18
CA VAL A 221 -22.68 5.53 -13.64
C VAL A 221 -21.48 6.39 -14.02
N ARG A 222 -20.60 5.83 -14.86
CA ARG A 222 -19.43 6.52 -15.40
C ARG A 222 -19.35 6.35 -16.92
N PRO A 223 -18.77 7.32 -17.65
CA PRO A 223 -18.50 7.13 -19.08
C PRO A 223 -17.66 5.87 -19.31
N TRP A 224 -17.91 5.17 -20.42
CA TRP A 224 -17.08 4.04 -20.81
C TRP A 224 -15.71 4.52 -21.31
N GLY A 225 -14.63 3.97 -20.76
CA GLY A 225 -13.26 4.31 -21.17
C GLY A 225 -12.26 4.26 -20.01
N PRO A 226 -10.97 4.47 -20.29
CA PRO A 226 -9.95 4.62 -19.25
C PRO A 226 -10.16 5.95 -18.51
N ASP A 227 -10.55 5.87 -17.23
CA ASP A 227 -10.79 7.01 -16.34
C ASP A 227 -9.65 7.20 -15.31
N LEU A 228 -8.54 6.47 -15.49
CA LEU A 228 -7.42 6.46 -14.55
C LEU A 228 -6.21 7.14 -15.18
N SER A 229 -5.72 8.19 -14.52
CA SER A 229 -4.38 8.70 -14.83
C SER A 229 -3.31 7.66 -14.52
N THR A 230 -2.16 7.77 -15.19
CA THR A 230 -1.06 6.81 -15.09
C THR A 230 -0.68 6.52 -13.65
N ARG A 231 -0.56 7.56 -12.81
CA ARG A 231 -0.27 7.39 -11.38
C ARG A 231 -1.34 6.56 -10.68
N ARG A 232 -2.62 6.93 -10.83
CA ARG A 232 -3.75 6.23 -10.17
C ARG A 232 -3.80 4.77 -10.60
N PHE A 233 -3.63 4.51 -11.90
CA PHE A 233 -3.57 3.16 -12.44
C PHE A 233 -2.44 2.34 -11.80
N LEU A 234 -1.21 2.87 -11.81
CA LEU A 234 -0.03 2.20 -11.25
C LEU A 234 -0.17 1.92 -9.75
N THR A 235 -0.64 2.89 -8.97
CA THR A 235 -0.84 2.71 -7.52
C THR A 235 -2.02 1.76 -7.21
N ALA A 236 -3.09 1.79 -8.01
CA ALA A 236 -4.21 0.87 -7.85
C ALA A 236 -3.80 -0.56 -8.18
N MET A 237 -2.99 -0.75 -9.23
CA MET A 237 -2.44 -2.04 -9.59
C MET A 237 -1.50 -2.59 -8.50
N HIS A 238 -0.70 -1.74 -7.85
CA HIS A 238 0.17 -2.16 -6.74
C HIS A 238 -0.62 -2.67 -5.52
N LEU A 239 -1.76 -2.03 -5.23
CA LEU A 239 -2.63 -2.41 -4.10
C LEU A 239 -3.66 -3.47 -4.46
N ALA A 240 -3.74 -3.87 -5.74
CA ALA A 240 -4.69 -4.86 -6.20
C ALA A 240 -4.32 -6.24 -5.63
N CYS A 241 -4.97 -6.60 -4.54
CA CYS A 241 -4.86 -7.87 -3.85
C CYS A 241 -6.25 -8.54 -3.77
N ARG A 242 -6.27 -9.87 -3.59
CA ARG A 242 -7.44 -10.78 -3.56
C ARG A 242 -7.76 -11.46 -4.90
N TYR A 243 -8.08 -12.75 -4.79
CA TYR A 243 -8.61 -13.53 -5.90
C TYR A 243 -10.10 -13.22 -6.13
N PRO A 244 -10.50 -12.85 -7.35
CA PRO A 244 -11.91 -12.79 -7.72
C PRO A 244 -12.50 -14.19 -7.86
N SER A 245 -13.83 -14.29 -7.83
CA SER A 245 -14.55 -15.57 -7.99
C SER A 245 -14.49 -16.14 -9.41
N GLN A 246 -14.17 -15.31 -10.40
CA GLN A 246 -14.09 -15.71 -11.81
C GLN A 246 -12.65 -15.69 -12.30
N ILE A 247 -12.29 -16.61 -13.19
CA ILE A 247 -10.98 -16.62 -13.86
C ILE A 247 -10.97 -15.52 -14.92
N ASN A 248 -10.43 -14.36 -14.57
CA ASN A 248 -10.34 -13.18 -15.40
C ASN A 248 -8.98 -12.49 -15.20
N VAL A 249 -8.76 -11.32 -15.80
CA VAL A 249 -7.47 -10.60 -15.71
C VAL A 249 -7.04 -10.32 -14.25
N PRO A 250 -7.91 -9.83 -13.34
CA PRO A 250 -7.57 -9.70 -11.92
C PRO A 250 -7.17 -11.03 -11.25
N TRP A 251 -7.76 -12.15 -11.64
CA TRP A 251 -7.36 -13.47 -11.16
C TRP A 251 -5.93 -13.82 -11.59
N CYS A 252 -5.63 -13.64 -12.88
CA CYS A 252 -4.28 -13.87 -13.41
C CYS A 252 -3.25 -12.97 -12.72
N TRP A 253 -3.61 -11.71 -12.45
CA TRP A 253 -2.78 -10.79 -11.68
C TRP A 253 -2.49 -11.32 -10.26
N ALA A 254 -3.51 -11.75 -9.53
CA ALA A 254 -3.33 -12.33 -8.20
C ALA A 254 -2.39 -13.56 -8.22
N ALA A 255 -2.55 -14.45 -9.20
CA ALA A 255 -1.66 -15.60 -9.37
C ALA A 255 -0.20 -15.20 -9.69
N ILE A 256 0.00 -14.15 -10.48
CA ILE A 256 1.34 -13.59 -10.75
C ILE A 256 1.97 -13.04 -9.47
N VAL A 257 1.19 -12.31 -8.66
CA VAL A 257 1.67 -11.75 -7.38
C VAL A 257 2.09 -12.86 -6.41
N ASP A 258 1.32 -13.94 -6.30
CA ASP A 258 1.70 -15.10 -5.46
C ASP A 258 2.97 -15.79 -5.98
N THR A 259 3.08 -15.97 -7.29
CA THR A 259 4.28 -16.52 -7.93
C THR A 259 5.50 -15.65 -7.62
N MET A 260 5.34 -14.33 -7.68
CA MET A 260 6.38 -13.36 -7.33
C MET A 260 6.77 -13.44 -5.86
N ALA A 261 5.81 -13.57 -4.94
CA ALA A 261 6.08 -13.72 -3.51
C ALA A 261 6.93 -14.96 -3.21
N VAL A 262 6.54 -16.12 -3.76
CA VAL A 262 7.32 -17.37 -3.64
C VAL A 262 8.72 -17.21 -4.23
N ALA A 263 8.82 -16.58 -5.41
CA ALA A 263 10.09 -16.30 -6.06
C ALA A 263 11.00 -15.38 -5.22
N MET A 264 10.47 -14.33 -4.60
CA MET A 264 11.26 -13.42 -3.74
C MET A 264 11.79 -14.13 -2.48
N VAL A 265 10.98 -14.98 -1.85
CA VAL A 265 11.40 -15.79 -0.69
C VAL A 265 12.54 -16.72 -1.09
N PHE A 266 12.37 -17.46 -2.20
CA PHE A 266 13.43 -18.31 -2.74
C PHE A 266 14.69 -17.51 -3.09
N TRP A 267 14.54 -16.36 -3.76
CA TRP A 267 15.64 -15.51 -4.19
C TRP A 267 16.45 -14.98 -3.00
N GLY A 268 15.79 -14.53 -1.93
CA GLY A 268 16.43 -14.10 -0.69
C GLY A 268 17.20 -15.22 0.01
N PHE A 269 16.58 -16.39 0.21
CA PHE A 269 17.23 -17.53 0.87
C PHE A 269 18.39 -18.10 0.04
N SER A 270 18.22 -18.23 -1.27
CA SER A 270 19.29 -18.72 -2.16
C SER A 270 20.45 -17.73 -2.23
N GLY A 271 20.19 -16.43 -2.20
CA GLY A 271 21.21 -15.38 -2.08
C GLY A 271 22.02 -15.50 -0.79
N LEU A 272 21.33 -15.65 0.36
CA LEU A 272 21.98 -15.85 1.66
C LEU A 272 22.84 -17.12 1.68
N PHE A 273 22.31 -18.23 1.15
CA PHE A 273 23.02 -19.49 1.07
C PHE A 273 24.27 -19.42 0.19
N MET A 274 24.20 -18.74 -0.96
CA MET A 274 25.36 -18.53 -1.83
C MET A 274 26.38 -17.57 -1.22
N TRP A 275 25.94 -16.48 -0.59
CA TRP A 275 26.82 -15.57 0.13
C TRP A 275 27.59 -16.29 1.25
N TRP A 276 26.91 -17.14 2.01
CA TRP A 276 27.55 -17.95 3.04
C TRP A 276 28.68 -18.84 2.49
N GLN A 277 28.71 -19.16 1.21
CA GLN A 277 29.80 -19.95 0.62
C GLN A 277 31.04 -19.12 0.26
N MET A 278 30.87 -17.81 0.08
CA MET A 278 31.96 -16.89 -0.26
C MET A 278 32.80 -16.56 0.98
N LYS A 279 33.74 -17.46 1.32
CA LYS A 279 34.55 -17.40 2.54
C LYS A 279 35.19 -16.03 2.82
N SER A 280 35.67 -15.35 1.78
CA SER A 280 36.29 -14.02 1.90
C SER A 280 35.30 -12.92 2.31
N LEU A 281 34.04 -13.02 1.90
CA LEU A 281 33.01 -11.99 2.10
C LEU A 281 32.08 -12.27 3.29
N ARG A 282 32.27 -13.39 4.01
CA ARG A 282 31.42 -13.77 5.16
C ARG A 282 31.45 -12.76 6.29
N ARG A 283 32.63 -12.22 6.64
CA ARG A 283 32.73 -11.27 7.76
C ARG A 283 32.02 -9.97 7.42
N LEU A 284 32.31 -9.42 6.24
CA LEU A 284 31.68 -8.18 5.79
C LEU A 284 30.16 -8.32 5.66
N GLY A 285 29.69 -9.39 5.02
CA GLY A 285 28.24 -9.59 4.90
C GLY A 285 27.56 -9.84 6.25
N ALA A 286 28.24 -10.45 7.23
CA ALA A 286 27.66 -10.64 8.56
C ALA A 286 27.50 -9.29 9.28
N ILE A 287 28.46 -8.38 9.13
CA ILE A 287 28.36 -7.00 9.63
C ILE A 287 27.17 -6.28 8.97
N VAL A 288 27.04 -6.36 7.64
CA VAL A 288 25.93 -5.73 6.90
C VAL A 288 24.57 -6.30 7.33
N LEU A 289 24.45 -7.63 7.47
CA LEU A 289 23.21 -8.27 7.93
C LEU A 289 22.87 -7.86 9.36
N ALA A 290 23.86 -7.82 10.27
CA ALA A 290 23.64 -7.39 11.64
C ALA A 290 23.20 -5.92 11.71
N ALA A 291 23.86 -5.03 10.96
CA ALA A 291 23.48 -3.62 10.88
C ALA A 291 22.06 -3.44 10.32
N SER A 292 21.71 -4.18 9.26
CA SER A 292 20.35 -4.16 8.67
C SER A 292 19.29 -4.67 9.64
N LEU A 293 19.57 -5.73 10.39
CA LEU A 293 18.66 -6.28 11.39
C LEU A 293 18.44 -5.30 12.55
N ILE A 294 19.53 -4.73 13.09
CA ILE A 294 19.47 -3.72 14.16
C ILE A 294 18.67 -2.50 13.69
N GLY A 295 18.98 -1.96 12.51
CA GLY A 295 18.24 -0.83 11.95
C GLY A 295 16.75 -1.11 11.78
N SER A 296 16.40 -2.30 11.27
CA SER A 296 15.00 -2.71 11.10
C SER A 296 14.25 -2.82 12.43
N ILE A 297 14.89 -3.37 13.47
CA ILE A 297 14.32 -3.47 14.82
C ILE A 297 14.12 -2.08 15.43
N LEU A 298 15.12 -1.20 15.32
CA LEU A 298 15.03 0.17 15.85
C LEU A 298 13.90 0.95 15.18
N VAL A 299 13.78 0.87 13.86
CA VAL A 299 12.67 1.49 13.12
C VAL A 299 11.34 0.88 13.53
N ALA A 300 11.24 -0.44 13.69
CA ALA A 300 10.00 -1.10 14.12
C ALA A 300 9.56 -0.65 15.52
N ILE A 301 10.48 -0.55 16.48
CA ILE A 301 10.21 -0.04 17.83
C ILE A 301 9.74 1.41 17.76
N GLY A 302 10.43 2.27 17.00
CA GLY A 302 10.05 3.67 16.83
C GLY A 302 8.65 3.82 16.22
N MET A 303 8.37 3.07 15.15
CA MET A 303 7.06 3.06 14.49
C MET A 303 5.96 2.54 15.41
N HIS A 304 6.22 1.50 16.20
CA HIS A 304 5.25 0.99 17.18
C HIS A 304 4.92 2.04 18.25
N GLY A 305 5.91 2.79 18.74
CA GLY A 305 5.68 3.88 19.69
C GLY A 305 4.87 5.07 19.13
N ILE A 306 4.96 5.30 17.81
CA ILE A 306 4.20 6.36 17.13
C ILE A 306 2.77 5.89 16.81
N LEU A 307 2.62 4.66 16.29
CA LEU A 307 1.34 4.11 15.83
C LEU A 307 0.48 3.49 16.94
N GLY A 308 1.09 3.07 18.05
CA GLY A 308 0.40 2.49 19.20
C GLY A 308 -0.26 3.53 20.13
N ARG A 309 -0.44 4.77 19.66
CA ARG A 309 -1.20 5.84 20.32
C ARG A 309 -2.62 5.88 19.76
#